data_AF-A0A2G5V3C7-F1
#
_entry.id   AF-A0A2G5V3C7-F1
#
_cell.length_a   1.000
_cell.length_b   1.000
_cell.length_c   1.000
_cell.angle_alpha   90.00
_cell.angle_beta   90.00
_cell.angle_gamma   90.00
#
_symmetry.space_group_name_H-M   'P 1'
#
loop_
_entity.id
_entity.type
_entity.pdbx_description
1 polymer ?
#
loop_
_entity_poly.entity_id
_entity_poly.type
_entity_poly.pdbx_seq_one_letter_code
_entity_poly.pdbx_strand_id
1 'polypeptide(L)'
;MTAATVSPIMGVETPTTTTTNLSMSELYKVANAKTKVDDYFAKRNELLEELSELENTEKFIKETAKTIDELNKEKEEHSEIIQLINQDKSDLEREIAEAESEKKEREGKIVKKYEVLMRLMEATNEKLKETGCDIALSTDDLPQTHLKIEPPTSPVTPVISTGGLPSPFPNFNFKQLFQPMFLEQLGGFGQNPPPAQFRPPPHMAAAMQHQQMRSTDHQSPPMKTCQSCFQQIHRNAPICPMCKSKSRSKNPKKPKRKDA
;
A
#
# COMPACT_ATOMS: atom_id res chain seq x y z
N MET A 1 74.12 42.21 -24.81
CA MET A 1 74.92 42.39 -26.03
C MET A 1 74.56 41.27 -26.98
N THR A 2 73.90 41.59 -28.10
CA THR A 2 74.09 41.07 -29.47
C THR A 2 72.88 41.49 -30.28
N ALA A 3 73.06 42.58 -31.01
CA ALA A 3 72.22 43.01 -32.11
C ALA A 3 72.60 42.23 -33.37
N ALA A 4 71.62 41.87 -34.20
CA ALA A 4 71.81 41.53 -35.62
C ALA A 4 70.46 41.73 -36.32
N THR A 5 70.24 42.93 -36.87
CA THR A 5 70.23 43.23 -38.31
C THR A 5 68.99 42.70 -39.06
N VAL A 6 67.99 43.57 -39.12
CA VAL A 6 66.90 43.56 -40.11
C VAL A 6 67.45 44.17 -41.40
N SER A 7 67.38 43.42 -42.50
CA SER A 7 67.49 43.96 -43.87
C SER A 7 66.19 43.66 -44.63
N PRO A 8 65.71 44.59 -45.48
CA PRO A 8 64.42 44.45 -46.16
C PRO A 8 64.60 43.80 -47.53
N ILE A 9 63.89 42.69 -47.78
CA ILE A 9 63.68 42.21 -49.15
C ILE A 9 62.42 42.89 -49.70
N MET A 10 62.68 43.90 -50.52
CA MET A 10 61.81 44.38 -51.58
C MET A 10 61.58 43.25 -52.58
N GLY A 11 60.41 42.63 -52.52
CA GLY A 11 59.92 41.68 -53.51
C GLY A 11 58.44 41.90 -53.70
N VAL A 12 58.10 42.82 -54.61
CA VAL A 12 56.74 42.97 -55.14
C VAL A 12 56.44 41.71 -55.93
N GLU A 13 55.84 40.72 -55.27
CA GLU A 13 55.04 39.71 -55.95
C GLU A 13 53.60 40.21 -55.88
N THR A 14 53.19 40.82 -56.98
CA THR A 14 51.78 40.99 -57.30
C THR A 14 51.09 39.63 -57.12
N PRO A 15 50.07 39.49 -56.25
CA PRO A 15 49.16 38.38 -56.42
C PRO A 15 48.47 38.71 -57.74
N THR A 16 48.90 38.04 -58.81
CA THR A 16 48.08 37.82 -59.99
C THR A 16 46.85 37.11 -59.46
N THR A 17 45.88 37.90 -59.04
CA THR A 17 44.51 37.50 -58.87
C THR A 17 44.10 37.14 -60.28
N THR A 18 44.33 35.88 -60.64
CA THR A 18 43.71 35.23 -61.77
C THR A 18 42.22 35.27 -61.44
N THR A 19 41.59 36.40 -61.76
CA THR A 19 40.15 36.53 -61.80
C THR A 19 39.72 35.61 -62.93
N THR A 20 39.52 34.34 -62.58
CA THR A 20 38.82 33.38 -63.41
C THR A 20 37.41 33.93 -63.56
N ASN A 21 37.18 34.67 -64.64
CA ASN A 21 35.85 35.01 -65.11
C ASN A 21 35.16 33.69 -65.49
N LEU A 22 34.60 33.01 -64.50
CA LEU A 22 33.76 31.85 -64.69
C LEU A 22 32.60 32.28 -65.58
N SER A 23 32.35 31.53 -66.63
CA SER A 23 31.19 31.78 -67.48
C SER A 23 29.91 31.70 -66.65
N MET A 24 28.87 32.43 -67.04
CA MET A 24 27.57 32.37 -66.35
C MET A 24 27.06 30.92 -66.17
N SER A 25 27.34 30.04 -67.14
CA SER A 25 27.03 28.62 -67.08
C SER A 25 27.76 27.88 -65.94
N GLU A 26 29.03 28.20 -65.70
CA GLU A 26 29.82 27.60 -64.61
C GLU A 26 29.35 28.10 -63.24
N LEU A 27 28.99 29.38 -63.13
CA LEU A 27 28.39 29.93 -61.91
C LEU A 27 27.06 29.25 -61.57
N TYR A 28 26.21 28.98 -62.58
CA TYR A 28 24.98 28.21 -62.37
C TYR A 28 25.25 26.77 -61.90
N LYS A 29 26.28 26.11 -62.43
CA LYS A 29 26.67 24.76 -61.98
C LYS A 29 27.13 24.77 -60.53
N VAL A 30 27.97 25.74 -60.14
CA VAL A 30 28.46 25.88 -58.77
C VAL A 30 27.31 26.21 -57.81
N ALA A 31 26.41 27.10 -58.18
CA ALA A 31 25.23 27.42 -57.36
C ALA A 31 24.33 26.20 -57.14
N ASN A 32 24.06 25.43 -58.20
CA ASN A 32 23.26 24.21 -58.09
C ASN A 32 23.96 23.13 -57.23
N ALA A 33 25.27 22.95 -57.39
CA ALA A 33 26.05 22.05 -56.55
C ALA A 33 25.99 22.46 -55.08
N LYS A 34 26.11 23.77 -54.79
CA LYS A 34 25.97 24.30 -53.42
C LYS A 34 24.58 24.01 -52.85
N THR A 35 23.50 24.26 -53.59
CA THR A 35 22.14 23.93 -53.14
C THR A 35 22.00 22.45 -52.81
N LYS A 36 22.54 21.55 -53.65
CA LYS A 36 22.50 20.10 -53.37
C LYS A 36 23.29 19.69 -52.13
N VAL A 37 24.40 20.36 -51.86
CA VAL A 37 25.18 20.15 -50.63
C VAL A 37 24.42 20.65 -49.40
N ASP A 38 23.81 21.83 -49.49
CA ASP A 38 22.98 22.40 -48.42
C ASP A 38 21.78 21.48 -48.10
N ASP A 39 21.07 21.00 -49.14
CA ASP A 39 19.97 20.04 -49.02
C ASP A 39 20.41 18.73 -48.36
N TYR A 40 21.58 18.19 -48.77
CA TYR A 40 22.14 16.97 -48.19
C TYR A 40 22.44 17.15 -46.70
N PHE A 41 23.06 18.26 -46.30
CA PHE A 41 23.36 18.52 -44.89
C PHE A 41 22.09 18.74 -44.06
N ALA A 42 21.06 19.38 -44.62
CA ALA A 42 19.77 19.49 -43.96
C ALA A 42 19.16 18.12 -43.69
N LYS A 43 19.10 17.24 -44.70
CA LYS A 43 18.58 15.87 -44.56
C LYS A 43 19.42 14.99 -43.64
N ARG A 44 20.73 15.14 -43.66
CA ARG A 44 21.62 14.44 -42.72
C ARG A 44 21.35 14.86 -41.28
N ASN A 45 21.16 16.15 -41.02
CA ASN A 45 20.92 16.64 -39.67
C ASN A 45 19.54 16.20 -39.13
N GLU A 46 18.51 16.23 -39.98
CA GLU A 46 17.19 15.67 -39.67
C GLU A 46 17.29 14.19 -39.25
N LEU A 47 18.03 13.38 -40.03
CA LEU A 47 18.26 11.97 -39.71
C LEU A 47 19.03 11.78 -38.38
N LEU A 48 20.02 12.63 -38.09
CA LEU A 48 20.76 12.55 -36.83
C LEU A 48 19.87 12.86 -35.61
N GLU A 49 18.91 13.78 -35.77
CA GLU A 49 17.93 14.08 -34.73
C GLU A 49 16.98 12.90 -34.51
N GLU A 50 16.42 12.32 -35.57
CA GLU A 50 15.58 11.11 -35.48
C GLU A 50 16.31 9.92 -34.84
N LEU A 51 17.59 9.71 -35.17
CA LEU A 51 18.41 8.64 -34.56
C LEU A 51 18.62 8.87 -33.06
N SER A 52 18.83 10.12 -32.64
CA SER A 52 18.95 10.50 -31.23
C SER A 52 17.62 10.28 -30.48
N GLU A 53 16.49 10.64 -31.09
CA GLU A 53 15.16 10.39 -30.51
C GLU A 53 14.86 8.89 -30.36
N LEU A 54 15.24 8.09 -31.35
CA LEU A 54 15.12 6.64 -31.31
C LEU A 54 15.93 6.04 -30.16
N GLU A 55 17.21 6.42 -30.03
CA GLU A 55 18.09 5.95 -28.94
C GLU A 55 17.52 6.30 -27.55
N ASN A 56 17.00 7.52 -27.40
CA ASN A 56 16.35 7.94 -26.15
C ASN A 56 15.09 7.13 -25.85
N THR A 57 14.30 6.81 -26.88
CA THR A 57 13.09 5.98 -26.75
C THR A 57 13.44 4.55 -26.35
N GLU A 58 14.46 3.96 -26.98
CA GLU A 58 14.96 2.62 -26.63
C GLU A 58 15.44 2.56 -25.17
N LYS A 59 16.16 3.60 -24.73
CA LYS A 59 16.61 3.71 -23.33
C LYS A 59 15.42 3.79 -22.36
N PHE A 60 14.42 4.62 -22.68
CA PHE A 60 13.22 4.74 -21.86
C PHE A 60 12.43 3.43 -21.77
N ILE A 61 12.28 2.72 -22.89
CA ILE A 61 11.62 1.40 -22.92
C ILE A 61 12.38 0.42 -22.02
N LYS A 62 13.71 0.39 -22.12
CA LYS A 62 14.56 -0.49 -21.31
C LYS A 62 14.45 -0.20 -19.81
N GLU A 63 14.46 1.07 -19.42
CA GLU A 63 14.29 1.48 -18.02
C GLU A 63 12.89 1.15 -17.48
N THR A 64 11.86 1.31 -18.33
CA THR A 64 10.48 0.95 -17.98
C THR A 64 10.32 -0.56 -17.80
N ALA A 65 10.88 -1.36 -18.71
CA ALA A 65 10.88 -2.82 -18.60
C ALA A 65 11.57 -3.29 -17.32
N LYS A 66 12.73 -2.71 -17.00
CA LYS A 66 13.45 -3.00 -15.76
C LYS A 66 12.60 -2.70 -14.52
N THR A 67 11.94 -1.54 -14.49
CA THR A 67 11.05 -1.18 -13.37
C THR A 67 9.90 -2.19 -13.22
N ILE A 68 9.33 -2.66 -14.33
CA ILE A 68 8.27 -3.68 -14.30
C ILE A 68 8.78 -4.99 -13.69
N ASP A 69 10.00 -5.41 -14.05
CA ASP A 69 10.61 -6.63 -13.50
C ASP A 69 10.86 -6.51 -11.99
N GLU A 70 11.36 -5.35 -11.54
CA GLU A 70 11.56 -5.05 -10.11
C GLU A 70 10.24 -5.11 -9.33
N LEU A 71 9.17 -4.49 -9.85
CA LEU A 71 7.84 -4.54 -9.22
C LEU A 71 7.24 -5.95 -9.17
N ASN A 72 7.45 -6.76 -10.21
CA ASN A 72 6.98 -8.14 -10.22
C ASN A 72 7.73 -8.99 -9.18
N LYS A 73 9.02 -8.74 -9.00
CA LYS A 73 9.82 -9.39 -7.96
C LYS A 73 9.33 -9.01 -6.57
N GLU A 74 9.13 -7.73 -6.29
CA GLU A 74 8.58 -7.26 -5.01
C GLU A 74 7.19 -7.85 -4.73
N LYS A 75 6.35 -7.96 -5.76
CA LYS A 75 5.03 -8.59 -5.65
C LYS A 75 5.14 -10.07 -5.23
N GLU A 76 6.08 -10.82 -5.79
CA GLU A 76 6.29 -12.22 -5.43
C GLU A 76 6.79 -12.34 -3.98
N GLU A 77 7.77 -11.53 -3.59
CA GLU A 77 8.26 -11.49 -2.20
C GLU A 77 7.13 -11.17 -1.21
N HIS A 78 6.25 -10.22 -1.54
CA HIS A 78 5.07 -9.93 -0.71
C HIS A 78 4.06 -11.10 -0.68
N SER A 79 3.88 -11.82 -1.79
CA SER A 79 3.03 -13.01 -1.86
C SER A 79 3.53 -14.10 -0.90
N GLU A 80 4.85 -14.35 -0.87
CA GLU A 80 5.48 -15.30 0.04
C GLU A 80 5.28 -14.91 1.52
N ILE A 81 5.47 -13.64 1.86
CA ILE A 81 5.24 -13.13 3.22
C ILE A 81 3.79 -13.34 3.66
N ILE A 82 2.82 -13.08 2.77
CA ILE A 82 1.39 -13.30 3.07
C ILE A 82 1.10 -14.77 3.31
N GLN A 83 1.70 -15.68 2.53
CA GLN A 83 1.54 -17.13 2.75
C GLN A 83 2.08 -17.54 4.12
N LEU A 84 3.24 -17.03 4.53
CA LEU A 84 3.82 -17.29 5.84
C LEU A 84 2.92 -16.79 6.97
N ILE A 85 2.40 -15.56 6.88
CA ILE A 85 1.48 -15.01 7.89
C ILE A 85 0.23 -15.88 8.04
N ASN A 86 -0.31 -16.40 6.93
CA ASN A 86 -1.48 -17.28 6.98
C ASN A 86 -1.17 -18.64 7.61
N GLN A 87 0.05 -19.14 7.39
CA GLN A 87 0.53 -20.37 8.03
C GLN A 87 0.67 -20.16 9.55
N ASP A 88 1.37 -19.11 9.96
CA ASP A 88 1.55 -18.76 11.38
C ASP A 88 0.22 -18.55 12.09
N LYS A 89 -0.73 -17.88 11.43
CA LYS A 89 -2.10 -17.72 11.95
C LYS A 89 -2.77 -19.06 12.20
N SER A 90 -2.67 -20.00 11.24
CA SER A 90 -3.28 -21.33 11.37
C SER A 90 -2.62 -22.14 12.49
N ASP A 91 -1.30 -22.00 12.64
CA ASP A 91 -0.54 -22.68 13.69
C ASP A 91 -0.92 -22.17 15.08
N LEU A 92 -1.02 -20.84 15.25
CA LEU A 92 -1.46 -20.23 16.51
C LEU A 92 -2.92 -20.57 16.85
N GLU A 93 -3.83 -20.60 15.86
CA GLU A 93 -5.23 -21.01 16.08
C GLU A 93 -5.31 -22.47 16.59
N ARG A 94 -4.44 -23.35 16.08
CA ARG A 94 -4.33 -24.73 16.55
C ARG A 94 -3.77 -24.80 17.98
N GLU A 95 -2.69 -24.07 18.29
CA GLU A 95 -2.11 -24.05 19.64
C GLU A 95 -3.10 -23.56 20.70
N ILE A 96 -3.88 -22.51 20.38
CA ILE A 96 -4.94 -22.02 21.26
C ILE A 96 -5.98 -23.11 21.50
N ALA A 97 -6.45 -23.77 20.44
CA ALA A 97 -7.45 -24.84 20.57
C ALA A 97 -6.94 -26.02 21.42
N GLU A 98 -5.66 -26.39 21.27
CA GLU A 98 -5.03 -27.42 22.09
C GLU A 98 -4.94 -27.00 23.56
N ALA A 99 -4.51 -25.77 23.83
CA ALA A 99 -4.43 -25.23 25.19
C ALA A 99 -5.81 -25.12 25.87
N GLU A 100 -6.85 -24.73 25.14
CA GLU A 100 -8.23 -24.70 25.65
C GLU A 100 -8.75 -26.11 25.96
N SER A 101 -8.45 -27.08 25.09
CA SER A 101 -8.80 -28.49 25.32
C SER A 101 -8.10 -29.04 26.57
N GLU A 102 -6.80 -28.80 26.73
CA GLU A 102 -6.05 -29.24 27.89
C GLU A 102 -6.53 -28.56 29.18
N LYS A 103 -6.84 -27.25 29.12
CA LYS A 103 -7.47 -26.52 30.22
C LYS A 103 -8.78 -27.17 30.63
N LYS A 104 -9.68 -27.45 29.68
CA LYS A 104 -10.97 -28.11 29.94
C LYS A 104 -10.80 -29.50 30.54
N GLU A 105 -9.80 -30.27 30.08
CA GLU A 105 -9.48 -31.58 30.65
C GLU A 105 -9.02 -31.45 32.11
N ARG A 106 -8.13 -30.50 32.42
CA ARG A 106 -7.67 -30.25 33.79
C ARG A 106 -8.81 -29.78 34.70
N GLU A 107 -9.67 -28.88 34.22
CA GLU A 107 -10.87 -28.45 34.94
C GLU A 107 -11.77 -29.65 35.27
N GLY A 108 -12.02 -30.52 34.29
CA GLY A 108 -12.78 -31.76 34.50
C GLY A 108 -12.14 -32.70 35.55
N LYS A 109 -10.81 -32.80 35.59
CA LYS A 109 -10.09 -33.55 36.63
C LYS A 109 -10.25 -32.91 38.02
N ILE A 110 -10.24 -31.58 38.12
CA ILE A 110 -10.42 -30.87 39.39
C ILE A 110 -11.85 -31.07 39.92
N VAL A 111 -12.87 -30.92 39.06
CA VAL A 111 -14.28 -31.14 39.44
C VAL A 111 -14.46 -32.55 40.02
N LYS A 112 -13.94 -33.60 39.35
CA LYS A 112 -14.00 -34.98 39.85
C LYS A 112 -13.34 -35.14 41.23
N LYS A 113 -12.19 -34.49 41.47
CA LYS A 113 -11.53 -34.53 42.79
C LYS A 113 -12.38 -33.84 43.85
N TYR A 114 -13.03 -32.73 43.51
CA TYR A 114 -13.91 -32.00 44.43
C TYR A 114 -15.16 -32.83 44.78
N GLU A 115 -15.77 -33.50 43.80
CA GLU A 115 -16.90 -34.42 44.03
C GLU A 115 -16.54 -35.58 44.96
N VAL A 116 -15.32 -36.11 44.88
CA VAL A 116 -14.84 -37.15 45.80
C VAL A 116 -14.64 -36.57 47.20
N LEU A 117 -14.06 -35.37 47.31
CA LEU A 117 -13.85 -34.70 48.59
C LEU A 117 -15.16 -34.38 49.30
N MET A 118 -16.17 -33.88 48.58
CA MET A 118 -17.51 -33.61 49.11
C MET A 118 -18.16 -34.88 49.67
N ARG A 119 -18.10 -36.00 48.93
CA ARG A 119 -18.63 -37.30 49.42
C ARG A 119 -17.89 -37.81 50.66
N LEU A 120 -16.58 -37.64 50.73
CA LEU A 120 -15.79 -38.01 51.91
C LEU A 120 -16.13 -37.13 53.12
N MET A 121 -16.32 -35.83 52.90
CA MET A 121 -16.75 -34.89 53.94
C MET A 121 -18.12 -35.31 54.52
N GLU A 122 -19.10 -35.60 53.66
CA GLU A 122 -20.43 -36.08 54.06
C GLU A 122 -20.33 -37.38 54.87
N ALA A 123 -19.59 -38.38 54.38
CA ALA A 123 -19.39 -39.64 55.08
C ALA A 123 -18.65 -39.48 56.42
N THR A 124 -17.71 -38.55 56.51
CA THR A 124 -16.97 -38.24 57.75
C THR A 124 -17.90 -37.59 58.77
N ASN A 125 -18.72 -36.62 58.35
CA ASN A 125 -19.72 -35.99 59.21
C ASN A 125 -20.75 -36.98 59.74
N GLU A 126 -21.19 -37.94 58.91
CA GLU A 126 -22.08 -39.03 59.33
C GLU A 126 -21.43 -39.88 60.45
N LYS A 127 -20.15 -40.25 60.28
CA LYS A 127 -19.39 -41.00 61.30
C LYS A 127 -19.16 -40.22 62.59
N LEU A 128 -18.82 -38.93 62.50
CA LEU A 128 -18.63 -38.06 63.67
C LEU A 128 -19.91 -37.95 64.51
N LYS A 129 -21.07 -37.87 63.84
CA LYS A 129 -22.39 -37.88 64.47
C LYS A 129 -22.68 -39.20 65.19
N GLU A 130 -22.32 -40.35 64.61
CA GLU A 130 -22.46 -41.66 65.24
C GLU A 130 -21.59 -41.79 66.51
N THR A 131 -20.40 -41.17 66.54
CA THR A 131 -19.49 -41.21 67.69
C THR A 131 -19.80 -40.19 68.78
N GLY A 132 -20.80 -39.32 68.58
CA GLY A 132 -21.17 -38.26 69.53
C GLY A 132 -20.16 -37.10 69.59
N CYS A 133 -19.34 -36.92 68.55
CA CYS A 133 -18.44 -35.78 68.44
C CYS A 133 -19.19 -34.57 67.86
N ASP A 134 -19.12 -33.43 68.53
CA ASP A 134 -19.81 -32.18 68.12
C ASP A 134 -18.97 -31.36 67.11
N ILE A 135 -18.38 -32.04 66.13
CA ILE A 135 -17.54 -31.44 65.08
C ILE A 135 -18.19 -31.79 63.73
N ALA A 136 -18.45 -30.77 62.91
CA ALA A 136 -18.95 -30.93 61.55
C ALA A 136 -18.06 -30.17 60.57
N LEU A 137 -17.56 -30.87 59.56
CA LEU A 137 -16.85 -30.28 58.43
C LEU A 137 -17.84 -29.56 57.52
N SER A 138 -17.49 -28.35 57.09
CA SER A 138 -18.34 -27.46 56.30
C SER A 138 -17.77 -27.23 54.91
N THR A 139 -18.57 -26.66 54.01
CA THR A 139 -18.11 -26.26 52.68
C THR A 139 -17.02 -25.20 52.69
N ASP A 140 -16.87 -24.45 53.79
CA ASP A 140 -15.81 -23.45 53.95
C ASP A 140 -14.43 -24.10 54.23
N ASP A 141 -14.41 -25.37 54.63
CA ASP A 141 -13.19 -26.15 54.82
C ASP A 141 -12.61 -26.69 53.49
N LEU A 142 -13.30 -26.48 52.37
CA LEU A 142 -12.82 -26.90 51.05
C LEU A 142 -11.93 -25.84 50.38
N PRO A 143 -10.94 -26.27 49.58
CA PRO A 143 -10.09 -25.34 48.83
C PRO A 143 -10.90 -24.46 47.88
N GLN A 144 -10.74 -23.14 47.97
CA GLN A 144 -11.39 -22.20 47.05
C GLN A 144 -10.94 -22.44 45.61
N THR A 145 -11.90 -22.56 44.71
CA THR A 145 -11.65 -22.63 43.26
C THR A 145 -12.55 -21.64 42.54
N HIS A 146 -12.07 -21.05 41.43
CA HIS A 146 -12.90 -20.24 40.54
C HIS A 146 -13.80 -21.08 39.61
N LEU A 147 -13.77 -22.41 39.75
CA LEU A 147 -14.56 -23.33 38.95
C LEU A 147 -15.97 -23.40 39.54
N LYS A 148 -16.98 -23.21 38.68
CA LYS A 148 -18.38 -23.31 39.09
C LYS A 148 -18.74 -24.79 39.28
N ILE A 149 -18.55 -25.28 40.50
CA ILE A 149 -18.92 -26.65 40.89
C ILE A 149 -20.35 -26.58 41.41
N GLU A 150 -21.33 -26.80 40.52
CA GLU A 150 -22.73 -26.91 40.94
C GLU A 150 -22.95 -28.29 41.58
N PRO A 151 -23.52 -28.37 42.80
CA PRO A 151 -23.88 -29.64 43.41
C PRO A 151 -25.02 -30.30 42.62
N PRO A 152 -25.06 -31.65 42.52
CA PRO A 152 -26.10 -32.35 41.78
C PRO A 152 -27.41 -32.35 42.58
N THR A 153 -28.25 -31.34 42.36
CA THR A 153 -29.69 -31.43 42.69
C THR A 153 -30.47 -31.81 41.42
N SER A 154 -31.21 -32.91 41.51
CA SER A 154 -32.02 -33.54 40.45
C SER A 154 -33.24 -32.68 40.02
N PRO A 155 -34.07 -33.12 39.05
CA PRO A 155 -33.81 -33.65 37.72
C PRO A 155 -34.19 -32.63 36.61
N VAL A 156 -33.72 -32.89 35.40
CA VAL A 156 -33.96 -32.13 34.18
C VAL A 156 -35.45 -32.14 33.79
N THR A 157 -36.08 -30.96 33.73
CA THR A 157 -37.22 -30.70 32.83
C THR A 157 -36.69 -29.95 31.60
N PRO A 158 -36.89 -30.46 30.37
CA PRO A 158 -36.52 -29.71 29.18
C PRO A 158 -37.60 -28.65 28.93
N VAL A 159 -37.34 -27.41 29.33
CA VAL A 159 -38.08 -26.27 28.79
C VAL A 159 -37.46 -25.94 27.44
N ILE A 160 -38.11 -26.39 26.37
CA ILE A 160 -37.92 -25.86 25.02
C ILE A 160 -38.44 -24.42 25.05
N SER A 161 -37.57 -23.48 25.43
CA SER A 161 -37.81 -22.06 25.21
C SER A 161 -37.03 -21.62 23.99
N THR A 162 -37.74 -21.60 22.87
CA THR A 162 -37.44 -20.78 21.70
C THR A 162 -37.31 -19.32 22.14
N GLY A 163 -36.07 -18.86 22.31
CA GLY A 163 -35.77 -17.48 22.70
C GLY A 163 -34.37 -17.12 22.24
N GLY A 164 -34.26 -16.72 20.97
CA GLY A 164 -33.01 -16.26 20.38
C GLY A 164 -32.48 -15.02 21.12
N LEU A 165 -31.24 -15.11 21.57
CA LEU A 165 -30.41 -13.95 21.89
C LEU A 165 -29.42 -13.72 20.74
N PRO A 166 -29.21 -12.48 20.29
CA PRO A 166 -28.30 -12.17 19.19
C PRO A 166 -26.84 -12.20 19.68
N SER A 167 -26.02 -13.01 19.03
CA SER A 167 -24.56 -12.93 19.16
C SER A 167 -24.05 -11.60 18.57
N PRO A 168 -23.06 -10.91 19.19
CA PRO A 168 -22.55 -9.63 18.68
C PRO A 168 -21.40 -9.79 17.67
N PHE A 169 -21.19 -10.97 17.08
CA PHE A 169 -20.11 -11.19 16.12
C PHE A 169 -20.68 -11.29 14.70
N PRO A 170 -20.32 -10.39 13.77
CA PRO A 170 -20.68 -10.55 12.38
C PRO A 170 -19.93 -11.77 11.82
N ASN A 171 -20.69 -12.80 11.43
CA ASN A 171 -20.21 -13.88 10.59
C ASN A 171 -19.68 -13.29 9.27
N PHE A 172 -18.36 -13.12 9.15
CA PHE A 172 -17.72 -12.85 7.88
C PHE A 172 -17.61 -14.16 7.10
N ASN A 173 -18.46 -14.30 6.08
CA ASN A 173 -18.43 -15.40 5.14
C ASN A 173 -17.27 -15.20 4.15
N PHE A 174 -16.09 -15.73 4.48
CA PHE A 174 -14.86 -15.57 3.70
C PHE A 174 -14.80 -16.47 2.44
N LYS A 175 -15.84 -17.27 2.16
CA LYS A 175 -15.87 -18.17 0.99
C LYS A 175 -16.10 -17.46 -0.35
N GLN A 176 -16.20 -16.13 -0.37
CA GLN A 176 -16.36 -15.32 -1.58
C GLN A 176 -15.06 -14.72 -2.13
N LEU A 177 -13.92 -14.84 -1.42
CA LEU A 177 -12.66 -14.19 -1.86
C LEU A 177 -11.74 -15.10 -2.70
N PHE A 178 -12.06 -16.39 -2.82
CA PHE A 178 -11.33 -17.33 -3.66
C PHE A 178 -12.28 -18.00 -4.65
N GLN A 179 -12.83 -17.22 -5.58
CA GLN A 179 -13.23 -17.79 -6.87
C GLN A 179 -12.01 -17.73 -7.80
N PRO A 180 -11.58 -18.85 -8.39
CA PRO A 180 -10.64 -18.80 -9.51
C PRO A 180 -11.38 -18.17 -10.68
N MET A 181 -10.89 -17.03 -11.18
CA MET A 181 -11.27 -16.51 -12.49
C MET A 181 -10.85 -17.57 -13.52
N PHE A 182 -11.84 -18.35 -13.95
CA PHE A 182 -11.65 -19.41 -14.93
C PHE A 182 -11.38 -18.78 -16.30
N LEU A 183 -10.26 -19.21 -16.85
CA LEU A 183 -9.78 -19.06 -18.21
C LEU A 183 -10.87 -19.38 -19.23
N GLU A 184 -11.52 -18.37 -19.85
CA GLU A 184 -12.31 -18.58 -21.06
C GLU A 184 -12.58 -17.27 -21.83
N GLN A 185 -11.67 -16.85 -22.72
CA GLN A 185 -12.03 -16.10 -23.93
C GLN A 185 -10.84 -16.03 -24.90
N LEU A 186 -10.40 -17.19 -25.39
CA LEU A 186 -9.53 -17.28 -26.57
C LEU A 186 -10.43 -17.67 -27.75
N GLY A 187 -10.76 -16.69 -28.60
CA GLY A 187 -11.42 -16.92 -29.89
C GLY A 187 -12.54 -15.93 -30.21
N GLY A 188 -12.39 -15.17 -31.29
CA GLY A 188 -13.52 -14.50 -31.94
C GLY A 188 -13.20 -13.15 -32.58
N PHE A 189 -13.08 -13.18 -33.90
CA PHE A 189 -12.94 -12.05 -34.81
C PHE A 189 -13.95 -10.90 -34.60
N GLY A 190 -13.45 -9.67 -34.78
CA GLY A 190 -14.14 -8.60 -35.50
C GLY A 190 -15.30 -7.88 -34.82
N GLN A 191 -15.06 -6.64 -34.39
CA GLN A 191 -15.77 -5.41 -34.80
C GLN A 191 -15.42 -4.26 -33.83
N ASN A 192 -15.10 -3.07 -34.39
CA ASN A 192 -14.92 -1.82 -33.65
C ASN A 192 -16.28 -1.26 -33.19
N PRO A 193 -16.36 -0.66 -31.99
CA PRO A 193 -17.21 0.51 -31.74
C PRO A 193 -16.47 1.67 -31.00
N PRO A 194 -17.07 2.89 -30.91
CA PRO A 194 -16.38 4.17 -30.71
C PRO A 194 -16.07 4.50 -29.22
N PRO A 195 -15.33 5.59 -28.90
CA PRO A 195 -14.84 5.83 -27.55
C PRO A 195 -15.96 6.39 -26.66
N ALA A 196 -16.53 5.53 -25.80
CA ALA A 196 -17.40 5.95 -24.71
C ALA A 196 -16.56 6.17 -23.44
N GLN A 197 -16.63 7.39 -22.92
CA GLN A 197 -16.03 7.81 -21.67
C GLN A 197 -16.55 6.94 -20.52
N PHE A 198 -15.66 6.16 -19.90
CA PHE A 198 -15.97 5.34 -18.73
C PHE A 198 -16.26 6.25 -17.53
N ARG A 199 -17.52 6.28 -17.08
CA ARG A 199 -17.95 6.90 -15.82
C ARG A 199 -18.39 5.76 -14.89
N PRO A 200 -17.75 5.55 -13.73
CA PRO A 200 -18.11 4.44 -12.85
C PRO A 200 -19.46 4.70 -12.13
N PRO A 201 -20.25 3.65 -11.83
CA PRO A 201 -21.53 3.76 -11.11
C PRO A 201 -21.37 4.24 -9.65
N PRO A 202 -22.36 4.93 -9.06
CA PRO A 202 -22.22 5.67 -7.80
C PRO A 202 -22.26 4.81 -6.53
N HIS A 203 -22.29 3.47 -6.62
CA HIS A 203 -22.49 2.60 -5.46
C HIS A 203 -21.20 1.98 -4.89
N MET A 204 -20.03 2.09 -5.54
CA MET A 204 -18.78 1.53 -5.01
C MET A 204 -17.89 2.52 -4.24
N ALA A 205 -18.23 3.82 -4.21
CA ALA A 205 -17.48 4.82 -3.45
C ALA A 205 -17.77 4.81 -1.93
N ALA A 206 -18.87 4.18 -1.49
CA ALA A 206 -19.29 4.20 -0.09
C ALA A 206 -18.60 3.14 0.81
N ALA A 207 -17.96 2.12 0.21
CA ALA A 207 -17.40 0.99 0.97
C ALA A 207 -15.96 1.22 1.48
N MET A 208 -15.25 2.27 1.05
CA MET A 208 -13.89 2.60 1.55
C MET A 208 -13.86 3.67 2.65
N GLN A 209 -15.02 4.14 3.13
CA GLN A 209 -15.08 5.22 4.15
C GLN A 209 -15.33 4.74 5.60
N HIS A 210 -15.52 3.44 5.85
CA HIS A 210 -15.93 2.95 7.17
C HIS A 210 -14.82 2.31 8.03
N GLN A 211 -13.55 2.33 7.62
CA GLN A 211 -12.46 1.65 8.35
C GLN A 211 -11.57 2.56 9.22
N GLN A 212 -12.03 3.77 9.57
CA GLN A 212 -11.29 4.67 10.48
C GLN A 212 -12.14 5.11 11.68
N MET A 213 -12.62 4.17 12.50
CA MET A 213 -13.30 4.50 13.76
C MET A 213 -12.85 3.61 14.92
N ARG A 214 -11.55 3.60 15.24
CA ARG A 214 -11.03 3.41 16.61
C ARG A 214 -9.55 3.83 16.68
N SER A 215 -9.28 5.13 16.69
CA SER A 215 -8.00 5.68 17.18
C SER A 215 -8.27 7.10 17.67
N THR A 216 -8.12 7.29 18.97
CA THR A 216 -8.08 8.56 19.72
C THR A 216 -7.92 9.84 18.88
N ASP A 217 -9.00 10.63 18.81
CA ASP A 217 -9.13 12.06 18.49
C ASP A 217 -7.90 12.83 17.95
N HIS A 218 -7.41 12.47 16.77
CA HIS A 218 -6.63 13.38 15.93
C HIS A 218 -7.28 13.45 14.55
N GLN A 219 -8.41 14.16 14.47
CA GLN A 219 -8.92 14.60 13.16
C GLN A 219 -7.82 15.40 12.47
N SER A 220 -7.26 14.83 11.41
CA SER A 220 -6.31 15.54 10.54
C SER A 220 -6.97 16.85 10.08
N PRO A 221 -6.33 18.02 10.28
CA PRO A 221 -6.93 19.30 9.96
C PRO A 221 -7.40 19.36 8.50
N PRO A 222 -8.58 19.93 8.20
CA PRO A 222 -9.18 19.89 6.87
C PRO A 222 -8.25 20.51 5.83
N MET A 223 -8.04 19.84 4.70
CA MET A 223 -7.12 20.31 3.65
C MET A 223 -7.56 21.67 3.06
N LYS A 224 -6.61 22.46 2.54
CA LYS A 224 -6.87 23.69 1.77
C LYS A 224 -6.36 23.54 0.34
N THR A 225 -6.99 24.22 -0.61
CA THR A 225 -6.53 24.25 -2.01
C THR A 225 -5.47 25.33 -2.22
N CYS A 226 -4.37 25.01 -2.89
CA CYS A 226 -3.37 25.99 -3.32
C CYS A 226 -3.96 26.95 -4.36
N GLN A 227 -3.74 28.27 -4.22
CA GLN A 227 -4.24 29.26 -5.18
C GLN A 227 -3.48 29.30 -6.52
N SER A 228 -2.29 28.69 -6.60
CA SER A 228 -1.47 28.72 -7.83
C SER A 228 -1.61 27.47 -8.67
N CYS A 229 -1.63 26.29 -8.04
CA CYS A 229 -1.68 25.00 -8.76
C CYS A 229 -2.94 24.19 -8.47
N PHE A 230 -3.86 24.71 -7.66
CA PHE A 230 -5.14 24.09 -7.31
C PHE A 230 -5.06 22.69 -6.65
N GLN A 231 -3.87 22.26 -6.23
CA GLN A 231 -3.69 21.02 -5.48
C GLN A 231 -4.10 21.15 -4.02
N GLN A 232 -4.54 20.05 -3.41
CA GLN A 232 -4.87 20.00 -1.99
C GLN A 232 -3.60 19.93 -1.13
N ILE A 233 -3.49 20.82 -0.15
CA ILE A 233 -2.35 20.94 0.77
C ILE A 233 -2.86 21.03 2.22
N HIS A 234 -2.03 20.68 3.20
CA HIS A 234 -2.39 20.78 4.63
C HIS A 234 -2.79 22.22 5.01
N ARG A 235 -3.84 22.42 5.84
CA ARG A 235 -4.40 23.76 6.17
C ARG A 235 -3.36 24.75 6.67
N ASN A 236 -2.38 24.25 7.42
CA ASN A 236 -1.32 25.05 8.04
C ASN A 236 -0.02 25.10 7.22
N ALA A 237 0.02 24.53 6.01
CA ALA A 237 1.21 24.60 5.16
C ALA A 237 1.53 26.07 4.77
N PRO A 238 2.72 26.61 5.09
CA PRO A 238 3.09 27.99 4.76
C PRO A 238 3.36 28.18 3.26
N ILE A 239 3.76 27.09 2.58
CA ILE A 239 4.14 27.04 1.18
C ILE A 239 3.56 25.78 0.54
N CYS A 240 3.18 25.85 -0.74
CA CYS A 240 2.74 24.66 -1.47
C CYS A 240 3.96 23.75 -1.73
N PRO A 241 3.91 22.44 -1.38
CA PRO A 241 5.03 21.53 -1.65
C PRO A 241 5.25 21.32 -3.15
N MET A 242 4.18 21.42 -3.96
CA MET A 242 4.21 21.18 -5.41
C MET A 242 4.79 22.38 -6.18
N CYS A 243 4.22 23.58 -6.00
CA CYS A 243 4.58 24.75 -6.82
C CYS A 243 5.38 25.83 -6.06
N LYS A 244 5.69 25.60 -4.78
CA LYS A 244 6.43 26.52 -3.92
C LYS A 244 5.79 27.91 -3.74
N SER A 245 4.54 28.11 -4.15
CA SER A 245 3.85 29.38 -3.91
C SER A 245 3.43 29.54 -2.44
N LYS A 246 3.48 30.77 -1.92
CA LYS A 246 3.01 31.09 -0.56
C LYS A 246 1.52 30.84 -0.46
N SER A 247 1.10 30.06 0.54
CA SER A 247 -0.32 29.81 0.77
C SER A 247 -0.89 30.87 1.72
N ARG A 248 -1.85 31.68 1.25
CA ARG A 248 -2.61 32.61 2.10
C ARG A 248 -3.91 31.94 2.57
N SER A 249 -4.21 32.03 3.87
CA SER A 249 -5.50 31.58 4.39
C SER A 249 -6.62 32.53 3.91
N LYS A 250 -7.81 32.00 3.65
CA LYS A 250 -8.99 32.83 3.29
C LYS A 250 -9.49 33.71 4.46
N ASN A 251 -9.12 33.37 5.70
CA ASN A 251 -9.53 34.10 6.89
C ASN A 251 -8.28 34.50 7.71
N PRO A 252 -7.58 35.59 7.34
CA PRO A 252 -6.45 36.07 8.12
C PRO A 252 -6.96 36.54 9.49
N LYS A 253 -6.32 36.10 10.58
CA LYS A 253 -6.63 36.63 11.92
C LYS A 253 -6.39 38.14 11.89
N LYS A 254 -7.39 38.93 12.29
CA LYS A 254 -7.25 40.39 12.40
C LYS A 254 -6.05 40.71 13.29
N PRO A 255 -5.13 41.59 12.88
CA PRO A 255 -4.04 42.01 13.76
C PRO A 255 -4.64 42.65 15.00
N LYS A 256 -4.22 42.20 16.19
CA LYS A 256 -4.56 42.87 17.45
C LYS A 256 -4.03 44.30 17.38
N ARG A 257 -4.90 45.28 17.61
CA ARG A 257 -4.47 46.68 17.76
C ARG A 257 -3.47 46.72 18.91
N LYS A 258 -2.32 47.35 18.66
CA LYS A 258 -1.30 47.62 19.68
C LYS A 258 -1.86 48.81 20.46
N ASP A 259 -2.21 48.61 21.72
CA ASP A 259 -2.54 49.73 22.61
C ASP A 259 -1.28 50.59 22.78
N ALA A 260 -1.49 51.90 22.68
CA ALA A 260 -0.46 52.94 22.72
C ALA A 260 0.18 53.05 24.11
#